data_AF-A0AAE2Y608-F1
#
_entry.id   AF-A0AAE2Y608-F1
#
_cell.length_a   1.000
_cell.length_b   1.000
_cell.length_c   1.000
_cell.angle_alpha   90.00
_cell.angle_beta   90.00
_cell.angle_gamma   90.00
#
_symmetry.space_group_name_H-M   'P 1'
#
loop_
_entity.id
_entity.type
_entity.pdbx_description
1 polymer ?
#
loop_
_entity_poly.entity_id
_entity_poly.type
_entity_poly.pdbx_seq_one_letter_code
_entity_poly.pdbx_strand_id
1 'polypeptide(L)'
;HVGTKAQLGFMGIVGKTILTGGGETIPLGKRKIEVIHAPIETAGTTIFNLQPDGILFTGDYFGQLTEEKWTLHPQSTEQLLQKITELHQGLG
;
A
#
# COMPACT_ATOMS: atom_id res chain seq x y z
N HIS A 1 28.79 -6.06 -13.95
CA HIS A 1 27.41 -5.76 -13.54
C HIS A 1 26.54 -6.98 -13.74
N VAL A 2 26.01 -7.57 -12.66
CA VAL A 2 25.03 -8.66 -12.74
C VAL A 2 23.65 -8.01 -12.70
N GLY A 3 22.98 -7.93 -13.85
CA GLY A 3 21.65 -7.36 -13.95
C GLY A 3 20.62 -8.28 -13.31
N THR A 4 19.99 -7.83 -12.23
CA THR A 4 18.89 -8.55 -11.59
C THR A 4 17.68 -8.49 -12.52
N LYS A 5 17.33 -9.62 -13.16
CA LYS A 5 16.10 -9.72 -13.97
C LYS A 5 14.91 -9.76 -13.04
N ALA A 6 14.17 -8.65 -12.93
CA ALA A 6 12.88 -8.64 -12.25
C ALA A 6 11.90 -9.56 -13.01
N GLN A 7 11.26 -10.48 -12.30
CA GLN A 7 10.19 -11.33 -12.84
C GLN A 7 8.85 -10.80 -12.34
N LEU A 8 7.97 -10.45 -13.28
CA LEU A 8 6.59 -10.05 -12.97
C LEU A 8 5.74 -11.32 -12.86
N GLY A 9 5.33 -11.68 -11.64
CA GLY A 9 4.36 -12.73 -11.38
C GLY A 9 2.98 -12.13 -11.11
N PHE A 10 1.96 -12.58 -11.84
CA PHE A 10 0.58 -12.20 -11.55
C PHE A 10 -0.03 -13.25 -10.62
N MET A 11 -0.44 -12.86 -9.42
CA MET A 11 -1.14 -13.74 -8.49
C MET A 11 -2.64 -13.49 -8.60
N GLY A 12 -3.36 -14.39 -9.28
CA GLY A 12 -4.81 -14.43 -9.19
C GLY A 12 -5.23 -14.84 -7.78
N ILE A 13 -6.04 -14.02 -7.11
CA ILE A 13 -6.56 -14.33 -5.78
C ILE A 13 -7.88 -15.11 -5.96
N VAL A 14 -7.88 -16.39 -5.58
CA VAL A 14 -9.10 -17.21 -5.44
C VAL A 14 -9.31 -17.46 -3.95
N GLY A 15 -10.44 -17.01 -3.41
CA GLY A 15 -10.72 -17.20 -1.98
C GLY A 15 -12.00 -16.55 -1.50
N LYS A 16 -12.27 -16.72 -0.21
CA LYS A 16 -13.38 -16.06 0.49
C LYS A 16 -12.99 -14.62 0.79
N THR A 17 -13.76 -13.67 0.27
CA THR A 17 -13.62 -12.26 0.64
C THR A 17 -14.13 -12.03 2.06
N ILE A 18 -13.36 -11.30 2.85
CA ILE A 18 -13.71 -10.87 4.20
C ILE A 18 -13.67 -9.34 4.20
N LEU A 19 -14.69 -8.71 4.76
CA LEU A 19 -14.69 -7.27 4.96
C LEU A 19 -13.76 -6.93 6.12
N THR A 20 -12.89 -5.96 5.91
CA THR A 20 -11.94 -5.50 6.92
C THR A 20 -12.00 -3.98 7.05
N GLY A 21 -12.00 -3.50 8.29
CA GLY A 21 -11.90 -2.07 8.62
C GLY A 21 -10.45 -1.59 8.79
N GLY A 22 -10.24 -0.28 8.69
CA GLY A 22 -8.99 0.34 9.10
C GLY A 22 -8.72 0.15 10.60
N GLY A 23 -7.46 -0.10 10.96
CA GLY A 23 -7.02 -0.43 12.31
C GLY A 23 -7.19 -1.91 12.69
N GLU A 24 -7.83 -2.73 11.86
CA GLU A 24 -7.95 -4.16 12.13
C GLU A 24 -6.61 -4.87 12.00
N THR A 25 -6.48 -5.96 12.76
CA THR A 25 -5.31 -6.84 12.70
C THR A 25 -5.73 -8.25 12.30
N ILE A 26 -5.19 -8.73 11.18
CA ILE A 26 -5.47 -10.05 10.62
C ILE A 26 -4.34 -11.00 11.03
N PRO A 27 -4.62 -12.08 11.79
CA PRO A 27 -3.60 -13.07 12.13
C PRO A 27 -3.16 -13.85 10.88
N LEU A 28 -1.85 -14.01 10.70
CA LEU A 28 -1.25 -14.76 9.60
C LEU A 28 -0.12 -15.65 10.13
N GLY A 29 -0.49 -16.79 10.69
CA GLY A 29 0.45 -17.71 11.33
C GLY A 29 1.15 -17.04 12.52
N LYS A 30 2.49 -16.94 12.46
CA LYS A 30 3.30 -16.24 13.49
C LYS A 30 3.38 -14.72 13.29
N ARG A 31 2.83 -14.23 12.18
CA ARG A 31 2.79 -12.82 11.82
C ARG A 31 1.37 -12.29 11.96
N LYS A 32 1.23 -10.98 11.83
CA LYS A 32 -0.06 -10.32 11.72
C LYS A 32 0.01 -9.18 10.72
N ILE A 33 -1.10 -8.95 10.02
CA ILE A 33 -1.26 -7.83 9.10
C ILE A 33 -2.11 -6.79 9.81
N GLU A 34 -1.56 -5.61 10.01
CA GLU A 34 -2.34 -4.42 10.39
C GLU A 34 -2.86 -3.76 9.12
N VAL A 35 -4.15 -3.47 9.11
CA VAL A 35 -4.88 -2.84 8.01
C VAL A 35 -4.91 -1.33 8.25
N ILE A 36 -4.34 -0.55 7.34
CA ILE A 36 -4.32 0.92 7.43
C ILE A 36 -5.22 1.46 6.32
N HIS A 37 -6.35 2.06 6.71
CA HIS A 37 -7.23 2.72 5.74
C HIS A 37 -6.57 4.01 5.27
N ALA A 38 -6.37 4.13 3.95
CA ALA A 38 -5.56 5.18 3.36
C ALA A 38 -6.24 5.69 2.07
N PRO A 39 -7.39 6.38 2.16
CA PRO A 39 -8.31 6.66 1.05
C PRO A 39 -7.81 7.78 0.12
N ILE A 40 -6.64 7.57 -0.46
CA ILE A 40 -5.94 8.57 -1.25
C ILE A 40 -6.27 8.41 -2.74
N GLU A 41 -5.85 7.29 -3.33
CA GLU A 41 -6.06 7.01 -4.75
C GLU A 41 -7.53 6.70 -5.04
N THR A 42 -8.15 5.90 -4.16
CA THR A 42 -9.59 5.57 -4.18
C THR A 42 -10.16 5.63 -2.76
N ALA A 43 -11.49 5.70 -2.63
CA ALA A 43 -12.15 5.65 -1.32
C ALA A 43 -11.85 4.36 -0.53
N GLY A 44 -11.48 3.28 -1.23
CA GLY A 44 -11.16 1.98 -0.64
C GLY A 44 -9.66 1.70 -0.49
N THR A 45 -8.78 2.64 -0.84
CA THR A 45 -7.34 2.39 -0.80
C THR A 45 -6.89 2.05 0.63
N THR A 46 -6.11 0.98 0.72
CA THR A 46 -5.70 0.35 1.98
C THR A 46 -4.25 -0.07 1.89
N ILE A 47 -3.48 0.19 2.95
CA ILE A 47 -2.10 -0.25 3.11
C ILE A 47 -2.07 -1.40 4.12
N PHE A 48 -1.22 -2.39 3.91
CA PHE A 48 -1.01 -3.48 4.86
C PHE A 48 0.37 -3.40 5.49
N ASN A 49 0.44 -3.41 6.82
CA ASN A 49 1.68 -3.49 7.57
C ASN A 49 1.88 -4.89 8.14
N LEU A 50 2.89 -5.61 7.68
CA LEU A 50 3.23 -6.95 8.16
C LEU A 50 4.14 -6.85 9.39
N GLN A 51 3.58 -7.17 10.55
CA GLN A 51 4.32 -7.18 11.81
C GLN A 51 4.85 -8.60 12.14
N PRO A 52 6.02 -8.71 12.80
CA PRO A 52 6.88 -7.62 13.28
C PRO A 52 7.88 -7.10 12.22
N ASP A 53 7.85 -7.66 11.02
CA ASP A 53 8.88 -7.45 10.00
C ASP A 53 8.94 -6.00 9.47
N GLY A 54 7.91 -5.18 9.70
CA GLY A 54 7.87 -3.77 9.32
C GLY A 54 7.76 -3.57 7.80
N ILE A 55 7.21 -4.56 7.09
CA ILE A 55 7.04 -4.52 5.63
C ILE A 55 5.69 -3.90 5.30
N LEU A 56 5.69 -2.83 4.51
CA LEU A 56 4.48 -2.16 4.03
C LEU A 56 4.12 -2.62 2.60
N PHE A 57 2.89 -3.06 2.41
CA PHE A 57 2.30 -3.30 1.11
C PHE A 57 1.35 -2.15 0.78
N THR A 58 1.80 -1.25 -0.08
CA THR A 58 1.16 0.05 -0.28
C THR A 58 0.24 0.09 -1.51
N GLY A 59 0.28 -0.93 -2.36
CA GLY A 59 -0.33 -0.87 -3.69
C GLY A 59 0.17 0.37 -4.44
N ASP A 60 -0.74 1.06 -5.10
CA ASP A 60 -0.48 2.30 -5.86
C ASP A 60 -0.62 3.57 -5.01
N TYR A 61 -0.61 3.46 -3.67
CA TYR A 61 -0.74 4.61 -2.76
C TYR A 61 0.30 5.71 -3.02
N PHE A 62 1.54 5.35 -3.36
CA PHE A 62 2.60 6.29 -3.74
C PHE A 62 2.68 6.53 -5.26
N GLY A 63 1.71 6.04 -6.02
CA GLY A 63 1.67 5.95 -7.48
C GLY A 63 2.55 4.82 -8.03
N GLN A 64 2.90 4.92 -9.31
CA GLN A 64 3.71 3.92 -10.00
C GLN A 64 5.17 4.34 -10.05
N LEU A 65 6.08 3.49 -9.59
CA LEU A 65 7.51 3.71 -9.76
C LEU A 65 7.89 3.48 -11.23
N THR A 66 8.27 4.54 -11.93
CA THR A 66 9.00 4.43 -13.19
C THR A 66 10.51 4.41 -12.90
N GLU A 67 11.34 4.08 -13.90
CA GLU A 67 12.81 3.98 -13.74
C GLU A 67 13.47 5.23 -13.12
N GLU A 68 12.80 6.37 -13.18
CA GLU A 68 13.34 7.66 -12.78
C GLU A 68 12.59 8.32 -11.61
N LYS A 69 11.29 8.00 -11.41
CA LYS A 69 10.44 8.67 -10.40
C LYS A 69 9.13 7.95 -10.13
N TRP A 70 8.51 8.26 -9.00
CA TRP A 70 7.10 7.97 -8.79
C TRP A 70 6.24 8.83 -9.73
N THR A 71 5.45 8.18 -10.58
CA THR A 71 4.52 8.82 -11.52
C THR A 71 3.10 8.51 -11.08
N LEU A 72 2.33 9.57 -10.81
CA LEU A 72 1.00 9.50 -10.22
C LEU A 72 -0.05 9.62 -11.33
N HIS A 73 -1.03 8.71 -11.36
CA HIS A 73 -2.18 8.74 -12.27
C HIS A 73 -3.47 8.63 -11.44
N PRO A 74 -4.59 9.32 -11.80
CA PRO A 74 -4.77 10.73 -12.10
C PRO A 74 -5.31 11.47 -10.86
N GLN A 75 -4.43 11.91 -9.96
CA GLN A 75 -4.68 13.05 -9.07
C GLN A 75 -3.54 14.03 -9.33
N SER A 76 -3.81 15.34 -9.36
CA SER A 76 -2.72 16.32 -9.47
C SER A 76 -1.71 16.04 -8.35
N THR A 77 -0.42 15.90 -8.68
CA THR A 77 0.65 15.57 -7.75
C THR A 77 0.58 16.35 -6.43
N GLU A 78 0.16 17.62 -6.49
CA GLU A 78 -0.05 18.50 -5.34
C GLU A 78 -1.14 18.00 -4.37
N GLN A 79 -2.29 17.55 -4.88
CA GLN A 79 -3.37 16.97 -4.05
C GLN A 79 -2.94 15.67 -3.38
N LEU A 80 -2.13 14.86 -4.05
CA LEU A 80 -1.59 13.64 -3.44
C LEU A 80 -0.62 13.99 -2.32
N LEU A 81 0.35 14.87 -2.58
CA LEU A 81 1.32 15.30 -1.58
C LEU A 81 0.63 15.88 -0.35
N GLN A 82 -0.42 16.69 -0.55
CA GLN A 82 -1.22 17.22 0.54
C GLN A 82 -1.88 16.10 1.38
N LYS A 83 -2.56 15.14 0.74
CA LYS A 83 -3.19 14.01 1.46
C LYS A 83 -2.18 13.12 2.17
N ILE A 84 -1.01 12.89 1.57
CA ILE A 84 0.09 12.16 2.20
C ILE A 84 0.56 12.91 3.45
N THR A 85 0.77 14.22 3.37
CA THR A 85 1.17 15.05 4.51
C THR A 85 0.11 15.06 5.61
N GLU A 86 -1.18 15.21 5.27
CA GLU A 86 -2.29 15.16 6.24
C GLU A 86 -2.35 13.82 6.97
N LEU A 87 -2.15 12.69 6.27
CA LEU A 87 -2.11 11.37 6.91
C LEU A 87 -0.91 11.25 7.86
N HIS A 88 0.27 11.70 7.44
CA HIS A 88 1.47 11.62 8.29
C HIS A 88 1.38 12.50 9.54
N GLN A 89 0.70 13.65 9.46
CA GLN A 89 0.43 14.50 10.63
C GLN A 89 -0.63 13.91 11.58
N GLY A 90 -1.55 13.09 11.07
CA GLY A 90 -2.55 12.38 11.88
C GLY A 90 -2.02 11.14 12.60
N LEU A 91 -0.79 10.70 12.30
CA LEU A 91 -0.17 9.50 12.87
C LEU A 91 0.74 9.79 14.08
N GLY A 92 0.91 11.06 14.47
CA GLY A 92 1.69 11.49 15.66
C GLY A 92 2.79 12.49 15.35
#